data_AF-A0A838V4N8-F1
#
_entry.id   AF-A0A838V4N8-F1
#
_cell.length_a   1.000
_cell.length_b   1.000
_cell.length_c   1.000
_cell.angle_alpha   90.00
_cell.angle_beta   90.00
_cell.angle_gamma   90.00
#
_symmetry.space_group_name_H-M   'P 1'
#
loop_
_entity.id
_entity.type
_entity.pdbx_description
1 polymer ?
#
loop_
_entity_poly.entity_id
_entity_poly.type
_entity_poly.pdbx_seq_one_letter_code
_entity_poly.pdbx_strand_id
1 'polypeptide(L)'
;MRVAPRLTLPHGTLPLPTFLPDATQGVVKGLDAVDVEACGIDAVVMNGYHLMQRPGSTTVAALGGLHQMSGWRRPIITDSGGFQAYSLIRANPKSGTLSERGITFQPEGADRKYQLTPEKSIQLQIGYGADVVICLDDPTHVDDPPERQRESVTRTIAWARRCKSEYTRLVAEKRLPPERRPLIFGVIQGGGFNDLRRECAEALLEIGFDGFGFGGWPLDAHGKLLHEIVAYVRALVPAALPLHA
;
A
#
# COMPACT_ATOMS: atom_id res chain seq x y z
N MET A 1 -5.35 33.27 -0.56
CA MET A 1 -4.50 32.05 -0.61
C MET A 1 -5.31 30.87 -0.13
N ARG A 2 -5.57 29.86 -0.97
CA ARG A 2 -6.11 28.59 -0.49
C ARG A 2 -4.96 27.86 0.21
N VAL A 3 -5.10 27.57 1.50
CA VAL A 3 -4.11 26.77 2.24
C VAL A 3 -4.09 25.39 1.59
N ALA A 4 -2.91 24.92 1.17
CA ALA A 4 -2.77 23.59 0.60
C ALA A 4 -3.24 22.54 1.62
N PRO A 5 -4.01 21.52 1.20
CA PRO A 5 -4.47 20.48 2.11
C PRO A 5 -3.28 19.79 2.78
N ARG A 6 -3.46 19.42 4.04
CA ARG A 6 -2.43 18.78 4.88
C ARG A 6 -2.96 17.47 5.43
N LEU A 7 -2.10 16.45 5.43
CA LEU A 7 -2.38 15.14 6.03
C LEU A 7 -1.59 15.01 7.34
N THR A 8 -2.29 14.96 8.47
CA THR A 8 -1.66 14.78 9.79
C THR A 8 -1.45 13.29 10.05
N LEU A 9 -0.22 12.92 10.40
CA LEU A 9 0.24 11.56 10.65
C LEU A 9 0.98 11.48 12.00
N PRO A 10 1.16 10.29 12.58
CA PRO A 10 1.85 10.13 13.87
C PRO A 10 3.23 10.78 13.95
N HIS A 11 4.03 10.71 12.87
CA HIS A 11 5.38 11.27 12.82
C HIS A 11 5.52 12.56 11.99
N GLY A 12 4.42 13.28 11.73
CA GLY A 12 4.50 14.58 11.06
C GLY A 12 3.26 14.98 10.28
N THR A 13 3.36 16.06 9.52
CA THR A 13 2.28 16.53 8.66
C THR A 13 2.79 16.66 7.24
N LEU A 14 2.06 16.09 6.28
CA LEU A 14 2.42 16.13 4.87
C LEU A 14 1.63 17.22 4.14
N PRO A 15 2.29 18.14 3.42
CA PRO A 15 1.60 18.98 2.45
C PRO A 15 1.11 18.11 1.28
N LEU A 16 -0.03 18.44 0.70
CA LEU A 16 -0.52 17.79 -0.52
C LEU A 16 -0.60 18.80 -1.69
N PRO A 17 -0.16 18.40 -2.91
CA PRO A 17 0.46 17.13 -3.26
C PRO A 17 1.89 16.98 -2.70
N THR A 18 2.32 15.73 -2.47
CA THR A 18 3.70 15.41 -2.09
C THR A 18 4.20 14.20 -2.89
N PHE A 19 5.51 14.17 -3.12
CA PHE A 19 6.21 13.04 -3.72
C PHE A 19 6.86 12.21 -2.62
N LEU A 20 6.77 10.89 -2.75
CA LEU A 20 7.30 9.94 -1.78
C LEU A 20 8.31 9.03 -2.47
N PRO A 21 9.63 9.18 -2.23
CA PRO A 21 10.61 8.27 -2.81
C PRO A 21 10.52 6.87 -2.16
N ASP A 22 10.81 5.85 -2.95
CA ASP A 22 10.89 4.47 -2.48
C ASP A 22 12.17 4.24 -1.67
N ALA A 23 11.97 3.82 -0.42
CA ALA A 23 12.97 3.34 0.51
C ALA A 23 12.82 1.82 0.66
N THR A 24 13.09 1.08 -0.42
CA THR A 24 12.73 -0.34 -0.62
C THR A 24 13.09 -1.28 0.54
N GLN A 25 14.25 -1.07 1.18
CA GLN A 25 14.72 -1.88 2.32
C GLN A 25 14.90 -1.03 3.59
N GLY A 26 14.07 0.00 3.75
CA GLY A 26 14.19 0.96 4.85
C GLY A 26 15.20 2.09 4.57
N VAL A 27 15.71 2.20 3.35
CA VAL A 27 16.63 3.25 2.93
C VAL A 27 16.38 3.62 1.46
N VAL A 28 16.47 4.91 1.13
CA VAL A 28 16.48 5.39 -0.26
C VAL A 28 17.83 5.02 -0.86
N LYS A 29 17.83 4.32 -2.00
CA LYS A 29 19.07 3.76 -2.55
C LYS A 29 20.09 4.87 -2.83
N GLY A 30 21.22 4.81 -2.11
CA GLY A 30 22.35 5.72 -2.29
C GLY A 30 22.37 6.93 -1.37
N LEU A 31 21.37 7.11 -0.49
CA LEU A 31 21.30 8.22 0.46
C LEU A 31 20.93 7.70 1.85
N ASP A 32 21.50 8.28 2.90
CA ASP A 32 21.05 8.03 4.27
C ASP A 32 19.85 8.93 4.64
N ALA A 33 19.28 8.74 5.83
CA ALA A 33 18.12 9.51 6.28
C ALA A 33 18.41 11.02 6.35
N VAL A 34 19.63 11.43 6.71
CA VAL A 34 20.00 12.84 6.84
C VAL A 34 20.05 13.50 5.46
N ASP A 35 20.64 12.82 4.48
CA ASP A 35 20.69 13.30 3.10
C ASP A 35 19.30 13.41 2.49
N VAL A 36 18.43 12.42 2.71
CA VAL A 36 17.04 12.44 2.23
C VAL A 36 16.26 13.59 2.85
N GLU A 37 16.43 13.85 4.16
CA GLU A 37 15.83 15.00 4.82
C GLU A 37 16.37 16.33 4.26
N ALA A 38 17.68 16.41 3.98
CA ALA A 38 18.31 17.60 3.40
C ALA A 38 17.82 17.90 1.97
N CYS A 39 17.39 16.89 1.22
CA CYS A 39 16.71 17.06 -0.07
C CYS A 39 15.28 17.63 0.05
N GLY A 40 14.77 17.85 1.26
CA GLY A 40 13.42 18.38 1.49
C GLY A 40 12.32 17.32 1.34
N ILE A 41 12.64 16.03 1.47
CA ILE A 41 11.66 14.96 1.44
C ILE A 41 10.91 14.91 2.77
N ASP A 42 9.58 14.94 2.72
CA ASP A 42 8.74 14.94 3.91
C ASP A 42 8.27 13.55 4.35
N ALA A 43 8.26 12.56 3.46
CA ALA A 43 7.92 11.17 3.78
C ALA A 43 8.47 10.21 2.74
N VAL A 44 8.53 8.93 3.08
CA VAL A 44 9.03 7.86 2.21
C VAL A 44 8.05 6.68 2.16
N VAL A 45 8.09 5.93 1.06
CA VAL A 45 7.43 4.62 0.97
C VAL A 45 8.43 3.52 1.30
N MET A 46 8.12 2.65 2.26
CA MET A 46 8.94 1.49 2.58
C MET A 46 8.22 0.20 2.22
N ASN A 47 8.91 -0.68 1.50
CA ASN A 47 8.26 -1.82 0.86
C ASN A 47 8.09 -3.01 1.81
N GLY A 48 6.84 -3.41 2.06
CA GLY A 48 6.54 -4.51 2.98
C GLY A 48 7.07 -5.86 2.49
N TYR A 49 7.10 -6.08 1.18
CA TYR A 49 7.57 -7.32 0.58
C TYR A 49 9.07 -7.55 0.80
N HIS A 50 9.90 -6.53 0.63
CA HIS A 50 11.34 -6.65 0.83
C HIS A 50 11.68 -6.70 2.33
N LEU A 51 11.07 -5.85 3.15
CA LEU A 51 11.32 -5.77 4.59
C LEU A 51 11.01 -7.08 5.33
N MET A 52 9.94 -7.79 4.96
CA MET A 52 9.59 -9.07 5.60
C MET A 52 10.57 -10.20 5.27
N GLN A 53 11.38 -10.05 4.23
CA GLN A 53 12.41 -11.01 3.82
C GLN A 53 13.78 -10.62 4.35
N ARG A 54 14.17 -9.36 4.14
CA ARG A 54 15.47 -8.79 4.53
C ARG A 54 15.25 -7.35 4.98
N PRO A 55 15.54 -7.01 6.25
CA PRO A 55 16.19 -7.84 7.28
C PRO A 55 15.25 -8.85 7.96
N GLY A 56 13.97 -8.88 7.59
CA GLY A 56 12.96 -9.75 8.19
C GLY A 56 12.22 -9.07 9.34
N SER A 57 10.92 -9.38 9.48
CA SER A 57 10.04 -8.63 10.38
C SER A 57 10.44 -8.71 11.86
N THR A 58 10.98 -9.86 12.30
CA THR A 58 11.48 -10.03 13.66
C THR A 58 12.67 -9.10 13.93
N THR A 59 13.56 -8.95 12.95
CA THR A 59 14.71 -8.04 13.05
C THR A 59 14.27 -6.60 13.13
N VAL A 60 13.34 -6.18 12.26
CA VAL A 60 12.76 -4.81 12.29
C VAL A 60 12.15 -4.53 13.67
N ALA A 61 11.39 -5.47 14.22
CA ALA A 61 10.78 -5.33 15.54
C ALA A 61 11.83 -5.25 16.67
N ALA A 62 12.87 -6.09 16.63
CA ALA A 62 13.95 -6.09 17.61
C ALA A 62 14.77 -4.78 17.59
N LEU A 63 14.86 -4.12 16.44
CA LEU A 63 15.51 -2.82 16.27
C LEU A 63 14.58 -1.63 16.58
N GLY A 64 13.38 -1.88 17.10
CA GLY A 64 12.46 -0.82 17.54
C GLY A 64 11.55 -0.24 16.45
N GLY A 65 11.39 -0.92 15.32
CA GLY A 65 10.54 -0.48 14.20
C GLY A 65 11.32 0.27 13.11
N LEU A 66 10.64 0.61 12.01
CA LEU A 66 11.29 1.17 10.82
C LEU A 66 11.93 2.53 11.07
N HIS A 67 11.29 3.42 11.85
CA HIS A 67 11.86 4.72 12.17
C HIS A 67 13.21 4.61 12.90
N GLN A 68 13.30 3.72 13.92
CA GLN A 68 14.55 3.52 14.65
C GLN A 68 15.60 2.81 13.81
N MET A 69 15.20 1.77 13.07
CA MET A 69 16.10 1.00 12.22
C MET A 69 16.73 1.82 11.10
N SER A 70 15.94 2.68 10.45
CA SER A 70 16.40 3.51 9.33
C SER A 70 16.99 4.86 9.74
N GLY A 71 16.73 5.30 10.97
CA GLY A 71 17.02 6.67 11.41
C GLY A 71 16.04 7.73 10.87
N TRP A 72 15.05 7.34 10.06
CA TRP A 72 14.07 8.25 9.48
C TRP A 72 13.01 8.68 10.50
N ARG A 73 12.93 9.98 10.79
CA ARG A 73 12.05 10.52 11.85
C ARG A 73 10.75 11.15 11.36
N ARG A 74 10.56 11.22 10.04
CA ARG A 74 9.36 11.76 9.38
C ARG A 74 8.42 10.62 8.98
N PRO A 75 7.22 10.89 8.43
CA PRO A 75 6.27 9.83 8.14
C PRO A 75 6.77 8.74 7.19
N ILE A 76 6.35 7.50 7.47
CA ILE A 76 6.59 6.30 6.67
C ILE A 76 5.26 5.76 6.18
N ILE A 77 5.13 5.62 4.87
CA ILE A 77 4.03 4.88 4.25
C ILE A 77 4.56 3.49 3.94
N THR A 78 3.85 2.45 4.33
CA THR A 78 4.20 1.09 3.90
C THR A 78 3.21 0.60 2.86
N ASP A 79 3.71 0.04 1.77
CA ASP A 79 2.87 -0.75 0.88
C ASP A 79 2.51 -2.10 1.51
N SER A 80 1.52 -2.77 0.90
CA SER A 80 1.03 -4.06 1.36
C SER A 80 1.99 -5.23 1.05
N GLY A 81 2.97 -5.02 0.17
CA GLY A 81 3.80 -6.04 -0.47
C GLY A 81 3.10 -6.87 -1.57
N GLY A 82 1.82 -6.60 -1.85
CA GLY A 82 1.01 -7.38 -2.78
C GLY A 82 1.50 -7.33 -4.22
N PHE A 83 1.84 -6.13 -4.71
CA PHE A 83 2.28 -5.92 -6.08
C PHE A 83 3.57 -6.67 -6.44
N GLN A 84 4.56 -6.70 -5.55
CA GLN A 84 5.82 -7.40 -5.77
C GLN A 84 5.61 -8.92 -5.76
N ALA A 85 4.79 -9.42 -4.84
CA ALA A 85 4.46 -10.84 -4.79
C ALA A 85 3.67 -11.29 -6.03
N TYR A 86 2.71 -10.48 -6.48
CA TYR A 86 2.00 -10.69 -7.76
C TYR A 86 2.96 -10.65 -8.95
N SER A 87 3.85 -9.67 -9.02
CA SER A 87 4.81 -9.52 -10.13
C SER A 87 5.72 -10.74 -10.26
N LEU A 88 6.16 -11.29 -9.12
CA LEU A 88 6.91 -12.55 -9.08
C LEU A 88 6.09 -13.72 -9.66
N ILE A 89 4.83 -13.87 -9.24
CA ILE A 89 3.94 -14.95 -9.73
C ILE A 89 3.64 -14.78 -11.22
N ARG A 90 3.45 -13.54 -11.69
CA ARG A 90 3.19 -13.24 -13.09
C ARG A 90 4.40 -13.59 -13.96
N ALA A 91 5.61 -13.26 -13.50
CA ALA A 91 6.85 -13.59 -14.20
C ALA A 91 7.14 -15.10 -14.17
N ASN A 92 6.81 -15.78 -13.07
CA ASN A 92 6.96 -17.22 -12.92
C ASN A 92 5.76 -17.82 -12.16
N PRO A 93 4.76 -18.38 -12.88
CA PRO A 93 3.57 -18.97 -12.26
C PRO A 93 3.86 -20.12 -11.29
N LYS A 94 5.06 -20.73 -11.33
CA LYS A 94 5.46 -21.77 -10.36
C LYS A 94 5.91 -21.19 -9.03
N SER A 95 6.23 -19.90 -8.97
CA SER A 95 6.70 -19.21 -7.77
C SER A 95 5.59 -18.92 -6.78
N GLY A 96 4.32 -19.11 -7.10
CA GLY A 96 3.24 -18.86 -6.14
C GLY A 96 1.84 -18.90 -6.74
N THR A 97 0.86 -18.55 -5.91
CA THR A 97 -0.55 -18.50 -6.26
C THR A 97 -1.25 -17.35 -5.55
N LEU A 98 -2.27 -16.82 -6.23
CA LEU A 98 -3.26 -15.92 -5.63
C LEU A 98 -4.53 -16.72 -5.34
N SER A 99 -5.14 -16.50 -4.17
CA SER A 99 -6.36 -17.20 -3.76
C SER A 99 -7.17 -16.33 -2.81
N GLU A 100 -8.41 -16.70 -2.50
CA GLU A 100 -9.21 -15.96 -1.52
C GLU A 100 -8.52 -15.75 -0.16
N ARG A 101 -7.60 -16.62 0.25
CA ARG A 101 -6.88 -16.51 1.52
C ARG A 101 -5.78 -15.43 1.51
N GLY A 102 -5.26 -15.08 0.34
CA GLY A 102 -4.10 -14.20 0.19
C GLY A 102 -3.15 -14.71 -0.91
N ILE A 103 -1.91 -14.21 -0.87
CA ILE A 103 -0.84 -14.53 -1.80
C ILE A 103 0.11 -15.55 -1.16
N THR A 104 0.29 -16.69 -1.79
CA THR A 104 1.35 -17.65 -1.45
C THR A 104 2.47 -17.51 -2.46
N PHE A 105 3.72 -17.32 -2.04
CA PHE A 105 4.83 -17.21 -2.98
C PHE A 105 6.15 -17.68 -2.36
N GLN A 106 7.10 -18.03 -3.21
CA GLN A 106 8.47 -18.37 -2.85
C GLN A 106 9.42 -17.54 -3.72
N PRO A 107 10.06 -16.51 -3.14
CA PRO A 107 11.11 -15.76 -3.80
C PRO A 107 12.27 -16.69 -4.20
N GLU A 108 12.99 -16.32 -5.25
CA GLU A 108 14.18 -17.06 -5.68
C GLU A 108 15.23 -17.11 -4.56
N GLY A 109 15.79 -18.30 -4.31
CA GLY A 109 16.76 -18.52 -3.24
C GLY A 109 16.18 -18.51 -1.83
N ALA A 110 14.86 -18.45 -1.65
CA ALA A 110 14.23 -18.63 -0.34
C ALA A 110 14.00 -20.11 -0.01
N ASP A 111 14.38 -20.52 1.21
CA ASP A 111 14.21 -21.90 1.68
C ASP A 111 12.75 -22.28 2.00
N ARG A 112 11.84 -21.29 2.04
CA ARG A 112 10.44 -21.50 2.41
C ARG A 112 9.48 -20.63 1.61
N LYS A 113 8.22 -21.08 1.54
CA LYS A 113 7.10 -20.29 1.07
C LYS A 113 6.69 -19.24 2.09
N TYR A 114 6.27 -18.09 1.60
CA TYR A 114 5.63 -17.01 2.33
C TYR A 114 4.14 -17.02 2.06
N GLN A 115 3.36 -16.70 3.10
CA GLN A 115 1.92 -16.47 2.99
C GLN A 115 1.64 -15.03 3.42
N LEU A 116 1.16 -14.22 2.47
CA LEU A 116 0.74 -12.85 2.70
C LEU A 116 -0.79 -12.79 2.62
N THR A 117 -1.45 -12.78 3.77
CA THR A 117 -2.90 -12.58 3.87
C THR A 117 -3.22 -11.09 4.12
N PRO A 118 -4.46 -10.64 3.88
CA PRO A 118 -4.93 -9.32 4.28
C PRO A 118 -4.59 -8.96 5.73
N GLU A 119 -4.80 -9.90 6.67
CA GLU A 119 -4.51 -9.69 8.08
C GLU A 119 -3.01 -9.61 8.32
N LYS A 120 -2.23 -10.52 7.73
CA LYS A 120 -0.79 -10.55 7.91
C LYS A 120 -0.14 -9.27 7.38
N SER A 121 -0.61 -8.76 6.24
CA SER A 121 -0.12 -7.49 5.69
C SER A 121 -0.33 -6.34 6.67
N ILE A 122 -1.54 -6.19 7.24
CA ILE A 122 -1.82 -5.13 8.23
C ILE A 122 -1.00 -5.32 9.52
N GLN A 123 -0.88 -6.56 10.01
CA GLN A 123 -0.06 -6.86 11.18
C GLN A 123 1.41 -6.47 10.98
N LEU A 124 1.96 -6.75 9.80
CA LEU A 124 3.34 -6.39 9.46
C LEU A 124 3.52 -4.87 9.44
N GLN A 125 2.66 -4.16 8.72
CA GLN A 125 2.75 -2.71 8.56
C GLN A 125 2.59 -1.96 9.90
N ILE A 126 1.62 -2.35 10.74
CA ILE A 126 1.48 -1.79 12.09
C ILE A 126 2.67 -2.19 12.97
N GLY A 127 3.16 -3.44 12.87
CA GLY A 127 4.33 -3.91 13.62
C GLY A 127 5.63 -3.20 13.23
N TYR A 128 5.72 -2.73 11.99
CA TYR A 128 6.81 -1.90 11.49
C TYR A 128 6.76 -0.46 11.99
N GLY A 129 5.62 -0.01 12.51
CA GLY A 129 5.42 1.36 12.95
C GLY A 129 5.16 2.34 11.82
N ALA A 130 4.56 1.89 10.71
CA ALA A 130 4.16 2.78 9.62
C ALA A 130 3.13 3.82 10.08
N ASP A 131 3.11 4.97 9.41
CA ASP A 131 2.14 6.06 9.61
C ASP A 131 0.90 5.94 8.71
N VAL A 132 1.08 5.33 7.54
CA VAL A 132 -0.01 4.95 6.64
C VAL A 132 0.18 3.49 6.25
N VAL A 133 -0.86 2.69 6.43
CA VAL A 133 -0.90 1.29 6.00
C VAL A 133 -1.79 1.15 4.76
N ILE A 134 -1.31 0.44 3.76
CA ILE A 134 -2.04 0.18 2.52
C ILE A 134 -2.63 -1.24 2.57
N CYS A 135 -3.92 -1.36 2.26
CA CYS A 135 -4.59 -2.67 2.22
C CYS A 135 -3.94 -3.58 1.18
N LEU A 136 -3.92 -4.88 1.47
CA LEU A 136 -3.60 -5.87 0.45
C LEU A 136 -4.71 -5.92 -0.59
N ASP A 137 -4.32 -5.87 -1.86
CA ASP A 137 -5.18 -5.83 -3.02
C ASP A 137 -4.76 -6.87 -4.07
N ASP A 138 -5.61 -7.07 -5.06
CA ASP A 138 -5.34 -7.97 -6.18
C ASP A 138 -5.01 -7.17 -7.44
N PRO A 139 -3.72 -6.88 -7.70
CA PRO A 139 -3.34 -6.02 -8.82
C PRO A 139 -3.51 -6.71 -10.17
N THR A 140 -3.85 -5.90 -11.18
CA THR A 140 -3.97 -6.30 -12.58
C THR A 140 -3.21 -5.33 -13.49
N HIS A 141 -2.82 -5.81 -14.67
CA HIS A 141 -2.45 -4.93 -15.76
C HIS A 141 -3.70 -4.30 -16.36
N VAL A 142 -3.63 -3.09 -16.91
CA VAL A 142 -4.80 -2.47 -17.55
C VAL A 142 -5.34 -3.29 -18.73
N ASP A 143 -4.45 -3.95 -19.47
CA ASP A 143 -4.78 -4.80 -20.62
C ASP A 143 -5.19 -6.23 -20.25
N ASP A 144 -5.27 -6.59 -18.96
CA ASP A 144 -5.79 -7.90 -18.56
C ASP A 144 -7.28 -8.04 -18.96
N PRO A 145 -7.75 -9.25 -19.32
CA PRO A 145 -9.12 -9.47 -19.78
C PRO A 145 -10.20 -8.97 -18.79
N PRO A 146 -11.37 -8.51 -19.26
CA PRO A 146 -12.44 -7.98 -18.41
C PRO A 146 -12.83 -8.90 -17.22
N GLU A 147 -12.82 -10.21 -17.44
CA GLU A 147 -13.14 -11.24 -16.45
C GLU A 147 -12.10 -11.25 -15.32
N ARG A 148 -10.82 -11.07 -15.67
CA ARG A 148 -9.72 -10.99 -14.71
C ARG A 148 -9.77 -9.68 -13.91
N GLN A 149 -10.14 -8.57 -14.55
CA GLN A 149 -10.37 -7.29 -13.87
C GLN A 149 -11.52 -7.40 -12.86
N ARG A 150 -12.63 -8.04 -13.23
CA ARG A 150 -13.79 -8.24 -12.35
C ARG A 150 -13.47 -9.14 -11.17
N GLU A 151 -12.69 -10.20 -11.39
CA GLU A 151 -12.20 -11.07 -10.32
C GLU A 151 -11.29 -10.28 -9.36
N SER A 152 -10.38 -9.46 -9.88
CA SER A 152 -9.53 -8.57 -9.09
C SER A 152 -10.32 -7.60 -8.22
N VAL A 153 -11.35 -6.94 -8.78
CA VAL A 153 -12.22 -6.03 -8.03
C VAL A 153 -12.96 -6.79 -6.91
N THR A 154 -13.57 -7.92 -7.24
CA THR A 154 -14.26 -8.77 -6.25
C THR A 154 -13.34 -9.16 -5.09
N ARG A 155 -12.13 -9.65 -5.41
CA ARG A 155 -11.14 -10.07 -4.41
C ARG A 155 -10.60 -8.90 -3.61
N THR A 156 -10.31 -7.77 -4.24
CA THR A 156 -9.82 -6.55 -3.60
C THR A 156 -10.82 -6.03 -2.57
N ILE A 157 -12.12 -5.99 -2.90
CA ILE A 157 -13.17 -5.59 -1.96
C ILE A 157 -13.24 -6.56 -0.78
N ALA A 158 -13.20 -7.88 -1.04
CA ALA A 158 -13.23 -8.89 0.02
C ALA A 158 -12.01 -8.81 0.94
N TRP A 159 -10.81 -8.59 0.39
CA TRP A 159 -9.58 -8.39 1.15
C TRP A 159 -9.57 -7.08 1.92
N ALA A 160 -10.07 -6.00 1.34
CA ALA A 160 -10.18 -4.69 2.01
C ALA A 160 -11.05 -4.78 3.29
N ARG A 161 -12.16 -5.52 3.26
CA ARG A 161 -12.98 -5.77 4.47
C ARG A 161 -12.18 -6.48 5.57
N ARG A 162 -11.35 -7.45 5.19
CA ARG A 162 -10.48 -8.20 6.11
C ARG A 162 -9.36 -7.32 6.66
N CYS A 163 -8.72 -6.51 5.81
CA CYS A 163 -7.74 -5.52 6.23
C CYS A 163 -8.32 -4.53 7.23
N LYS A 164 -9.50 -3.97 6.96
CA LYS A 164 -10.17 -3.01 7.86
C LYS A 164 -10.54 -3.63 9.20
N SER A 165 -11.04 -4.87 9.18
CA SER A 165 -11.36 -5.63 10.40
C SER A 165 -10.11 -5.86 11.25
N GLU A 166 -9.01 -6.33 10.65
CA GLU A 166 -7.76 -6.57 11.37
C GLU A 166 -7.13 -5.29 11.90
N TYR A 167 -7.13 -4.22 11.10
CA TYR A 167 -6.68 -2.90 11.52
C TYR A 167 -7.41 -2.42 12.77
N THR A 168 -8.74 -2.51 12.74
CA THR A 168 -9.60 -2.08 13.86
C THR A 168 -9.30 -2.89 15.12
N ARG A 169 -9.14 -4.22 14.95
CA ARG A 169 -8.77 -5.14 16.04
C ARG A 169 -7.43 -4.75 16.67
N LEU A 170 -6.39 -4.52 15.86
CA LEU A 170 -5.05 -4.19 16.33
C LEU A 170 -4.96 -2.80 16.98
N VAL A 171 -5.65 -1.80 16.42
CA VAL A 171 -5.74 -0.46 17.01
C VAL A 171 -6.38 -0.52 18.40
N ALA A 172 -7.45 -1.31 18.56
CA ALA A 172 -8.11 -1.53 19.84
C ALA A 172 -7.22 -2.30 20.82
N GLU A 173 -6.61 -3.40 20.39
CA GLU A 173 -5.73 -4.25 21.21
C GLU A 173 -4.52 -3.46 21.75
N LYS A 174 -3.87 -2.67 20.89
CA LYS A 174 -2.72 -1.84 21.25
C LYS A 174 -3.09 -0.55 21.98
N ARG A 175 -4.40 -0.25 22.10
CA ARG A 175 -4.94 0.99 22.71
C ARG A 175 -4.29 2.24 22.12
N LEU A 176 -4.09 2.27 20.79
CA LEU A 176 -3.46 3.40 20.14
C LEU A 176 -4.37 4.63 20.27
N PRO A 177 -3.88 5.75 20.85
CA PRO A 177 -4.66 6.98 20.90
C PRO A 177 -4.78 7.56 19.48
N PRO A 178 -5.83 8.34 19.17
CA PRO A 178 -6.12 8.82 17.82
C PRO A 178 -4.92 9.41 17.08
N GLU A 179 -4.11 10.22 17.75
CA GLU A 179 -2.92 10.89 17.21
C GLU A 179 -1.74 9.96 16.90
N ARG A 180 -1.77 8.72 17.41
CA ARG A 180 -0.76 7.68 17.14
C ARG A 180 -1.29 6.54 16.28
N ARG A 181 -2.53 6.60 15.81
CA ARG A 181 -3.09 5.59 14.91
C ARG A 181 -2.55 5.83 13.50
N PRO A 182 -1.99 4.82 12.84
CA PRO A 182 -1.72 4.96 11.43
C PRO A 182 -3.03 5.11 10.65
N LEU A 183 -3.00 5.86 9.56
CA LEU A 183 -4.12 5.88 8.62
C LEU A 183 -4.16 4.56 7.84
N ILE A 184 -5.36 4.12 7.43
CA ILE A 184 -5.52 2.94 6.58
C ILE A 184 -6.13 3.32 5.24
N PHE A 185 -5.44 2.95 4.15
CA PHE A 185 -5.86 3.26 2.79
C PHE A 185 -6.34 2.01 2.06
N GLY A 186 -7.49 2.12 1.39
CA GLY A 186 -7.99 1.10 0.47
C GLY A 186 -7.42 1.32 -0.93
N VAL A 187 -7.35 0.29 -1.77
CA VAL A 187 -6.80 0.40 -3.14
C VAL A 187 -7.89 0.18 -4.16
N ILE A 188 -8.17 1.18 -4.99
CA ILE A 188 -9.21 1.12 -6.01
C ILE A 188 -8.65 0.38 -7.22
N GLN A 189 -9.12 -0.83 -7.48
CA GLN A 189 -8.81 -1.63 -8.67
C GLN A 189 -9.88 -1.45 -9.77
N GLY A 190 -9.66 -2.05 -10.94
CA GLY A 190 -10.61 -2.03 -12.06
C GLY A 190 -10.00 -1.76 -13.44
N GLY A 191 -8.66 -1.78 -13.56
CA GLY A 191 -7.97 -1.63 -14.84
C GLY A 191 -8.40 -0.36 -15.60
N GLY A 192 -8.72 -0.53 -16.88
CA GLY A 192 -9.21 0.54 -17.78
C GLY A 192 -10.73 0.67 -17.85
N PHE A 193 -11.48 0.06 -16.92
CA PHE A 193 -12.94 -0.08 -17.01
C PHE A 193 -13.65 0.83 -15.99
N ASN A 194 -14.42 1.81 -16.48
CA ASN A 194 -15.08 2.81 -15.63
C ASN A 194 -16.16 2.22 -14.71
N ASP A 195 -16.87 1.17 -15.13
CA ASP A 195 -17.85 0.46 -14.32
C ASP A 195 -17.16 -0.27 -13.16
N LEU A 196 -16.07 -0.99 -13.44
CA LEU A 196 -15.30 -1.70 -12.41
C LEU A 196 -14.60 -0.75 -11.42
N ARG A 197 -14.03 0.37 -11.92
CA ARG A 197 -13.45 1.42 -11.05
C ARG A 197 -14.49 2.02 -10.11
N ARG A 198 -15.70 2.25 -10.62
CA ARG A 198 -16.84 2.75 -9.83
C ARG A 198 -17.26 1.73 -8.77
N GLU A 199 -17.51 0.49 -9.18
CA GLU A 199 -17.91 -0.61 -8.29
C GLU A 199 -16.90 -0.76 -7.14
N CYS A 200 -15.60 -0.78 -7.44
CA CYS A 200 -14.56 -0.86 -6.44
C CYS A 200 -14.55 0.37 -5.52
N ALA A 201 -14.58 1.58 -6.08
CA ALA A 201 -14.55 2.82 -5.29
C ALA A 201 -15.75 2.94 -4.34
N GLU A 202 -16.97 2.67 -4.82
CA GLU A 202 -18.20 2.74 -4.03
C GLU A 202 -18.16 1.74 -2.87
N ALA A 203 -17.75 0.49 -3.14
CA ALA A 203 -17.62 -0.52 -2.09
C ALA A 203 -16.55 -0.18 -1.05
N LEU A 204 -15.41 0.39 -1.45
CA LEU A 204 -14.36 0.79 -0.52
C LEU A 204 -14.76 2.03 0.30
N LEU A 205 -15.49 2.97 -0.30
CA LEU A 205 -16.07 4.12 0.42
C LEU A 205 -17.05 3.67 1.50
N GLU A 206 -17.89 2.68 1.21
CA GLU A 206 -18.83 2.09 2.17
C GLU A 206 -18.10 1.43 3.36
N ILE A 207 -16.98 0.74 3.10
CA ILE A 207 -16.15 0.12 4.15
C ILE A 207 -15.52 1.17 5.08
N GLY A 208 -15.21 2.36 4.56
CA GLY A 208 -14.68 3.49 5.31
C GLY A 208 -13.17 3.43 5.51
N PHE A 209 -12.42 4.11 4.64
CA PHE A 209 -10.96 4.28 4.72
C PHE A 209 -10.57 5.75 4.92
N ASP A 210 -9.36 5.97 5.42
CA ASP A 210 -8.83 7.32 5.65
C ASP A 210 -8.27 7.95 4.37
N GLY A 211 -8.13 7.15 3.32
CA GLY A 211 -7.61 7.52 2.01
C GLY A 211 -7.67 6.37 1.04
N PHE A 212 -7.29 6.63 -0.21
CA PHE A 212 -7.33 5.63 -1.27
C PHE A 212 -6.03 5.61 -2.07
N GLY A 213 -5.65 4.43 -2.55
CA GLY A 213 -4.63 4.22 -3.56
C GLY A 213 -5.26 4.00 -4.94
N PHE A 214 -4.61 4.49 -5.99
CA PHE A 214 -4.89 4.07 -7.35
C PHE A 214 -4.24 2.71 -7.58
N GLY A 215 -5.07 1.67 -7.76
CA GLY A 215 -4.62 0.31 -8.00
C GLY A 215 -4.29 0.03 -9.47
N GLY A 216 -3.24 -0.77 -9.67
CA GLY A 216 -2.75 -1.16 -10.99
C GLY A 216 -1.87 -0.09 -11.64
N TRP A 217 -1.16 -0.48 -12.69
CA TRP A 217 -0.36 0.47 -13.45
C TRP A 217 -1.27 1.35 -14.32
N PRO A 218 -1.21 2.69 -14.23
CA PRO A 218 -2.03 3.58 -15.04
C PRO A 218 -1.51 3.72 -16.48
N LEU A 219 -0.64 2.81 -16.91
CA LEU A 219 0.02 2.82 -18.21
C LEU A 219 -0.43 1.62 -19.03
N ASP A 220 -0.74 1.84 -20.29
CA ASP A 220 -1.00 0.76 -21.25
C ASP A 220 0.29 0.03 -21.67
N ALA A 221 0.16 -1.03 -22.46
CA ALA A 221 1.30 -1.78 -23.02
C ALA A 221 2.29 -0.91 -23.83
N HIS A 222 1.93 0.31 -24.22
CA HIS A 222 2.79 1.25 -24.94
C HIS A 222 3.40 2.32 -24.02
N GLY A 223 3.17 2.24 -22.71
CA GLY A 223 3.68 3.21 -21.74
C GLY A 223 2.93 4.54 -21.76
N LYS A 224 1.71 4.59 -22.32
CA LYS A 224 0.90 5.81 -22.34
C LYS A 224 0.03 5.88 -21.09
N LEU A 225 0.06 7.04 -20.43
CA LEU A 225 -0.74 7.30 -19.24
C LEU A 225 -2.23 7.39 -19.60
N LEU A 226 -3.05 6.60 -18.89
CA LEU A 226 -4.49 6.57 -19.01
C LEU A 226 -5.12 7.72 -18.23
N HIS A 227 -4.86 8.95 -18.68
CA HIS A 227 -5.31 10.18 -18.03
C HIS A 227 -6.81 10.19 -17.70
N GLU A 228 -7.64 9.66 -18.59
CA GLU A 228 -9.09 9.61 -18.41
C GLU A 228 -9.49 8.72 -17.23
N ILE A 229 -8.84 7.56 -17.08
CA ILE A 229 -9.10 6.63 -15.97
C ILE A 229 -8.60 7.22 -14.64
N VAL A 230 -7.41 7.84 -14.64
CA VAL A 230 -6.87 8.51 -13.46
C VAL A 230 -7.79 9.64 -13.01
N ALA A 231 -8.25 10.48 -13.95
CA ALA A 231 -9.18 11.57 -13.66
C ALA A 231 -10.54 11.05 -13.16
N TYR A 232 -11.04 9.97 -13.76
CA TYR A 232 -12.29 9.35 -13.36
C TYR A 232 -12.21 8.78 -11.94
N VAL A 233 -11.15 8.04 -11.59
CA VAL A 233 -10.93 7.55 -10.22
C VAL A 233 -10.82 8.71 -9.23
N ARG A 234 -10.13 9.80 -9.59
CA ARG A 234 -10.08 10.97 -8.72
C ARG A 234 -11.46 11.57 -8.47
N ALA A 235 -12.34 11.61 -9.48
CA ALA A 235 -13.68 12.15 -9.36
C ALA A 235 -14.63 11.27 -8.51
N LEU A 236 -14.36 9.96 -8.41
CA LEU A 236 -15.12 9.03 -7.57
C LEU A 236 -14.82 9.21 -6.07
N VAL A 237 -13.60 9.63 -5.72
CA VAL A 237 -13.18 9.79 -4.32
C VAL A 237 -13.53 11.19 -3.81
N PRO A 238 -14.18 11.33 -2.64
CA PRO A 238 -14.46 12.65 -2.04
C PRO A 238 -13.22 13.54 -1.95
N ALA A 239 -13.39 14.85 -2.22
CA ALA A 239 -12.26 15.79 -2.26
C ALA A 239 -11.47 15.89 -0.96
N ALA A 240 -12.13 15.63 0.18
CA ALA A 240 -11.54 15.65 1.52
C ALA A 240 -10.64 14.46 1.83
N LEU A 241 -10.75 13.36 1.06
CA LEU A 241 -9.95 12.16 1.26
C LEU A 241 -8.73 12.18 0.32
N PRO A 242 -7.53 11.82 0.82
CA PRO A 242 -6.33 11.76 0.02
C PRO A 242 -6.40 10.59 -0.98
N LEU A 243 -5.78 10.81 -2.15
CA LEU A 243 -5.58 9.80 -3.18
C LEU A 243 -4.08 9.67 -3.46
N HIS A 244 -3.53 8.48 -3.27
CA HIS A 244 -2.15 8.11 -3.57
C HIS A 244 -2.12 7.40 -4.94
N ALA A 245 -1.24 7.83 -5.85
CA ALA A 245 -1.10 7.25 -7.18
C ALA A 245 0.36 6.90 -7.45
#